data_AF-A0AAV4B8N0-F1
#
_entry.id   AF-A0AAV4B8N0-F1
#
_cell.length_a   1.000
_cell.length_b   1.000
_cell.length_c   1.000
_cell.angle_alpha   90.00
_cell.angle_beta   90.00
_cell.angle_gamma   90.00
#
_symmetry.space_group_name_H-M   'P 1'
#
loop_
_entity.id
_entity.type
_entity.pdbx_description
1 polymer ?
#
loop_
_entity_poly.entity_id
_entity_poly.type
_entity_poly.pdbx_seq_one_letter_code
_entity_poly.pdbx_strand_id
1 'polypeptide(L)'
;MLAIVLLSYRNTPIYGLEKSPAQLLFGRRLQDQVPTATKLLKPPYANVKQKVQARQEKQKFYYDRATRHHKNFQLDDNVRVQLGKTWERGVITKRHPTPRSYDVTTEDGATLRRNQRFINPSPDKAVIFPTDVSGNMEMQHQDHTECGIGDNKSSPMVEPQSSPPQPSSASHLQNTTSRVFTRCVREVRQPNKLNL
;
A
#
# COMPACT_ATOMS: atom_id res chain seq x y z
N MET A 1 -6.49 -3.31 -26.39
CA MET A 1 -6.96 -4.53 -25.69
C MET A 1 -6.60 -4.52 -24.20
N LEU A 2 -5.33 -4.41 -23.80
CA LEU A 2 -4.90 -4.53 -22.40
C LEU A 2 -5.56 -3.53 -21.42
N ALA A 3 -5.78 -2.28 -21.86
CA ALA A 3 -6.42 -1.24 -21.05
C ALA A 3 -7.86 -1.58 -20.64
N ILE A 4 -8.63 -2.22 -21.54
CA ILE A 4 -10.02 -2.62 -21.29
C ILE A 4 -10.04 -3.77 -20.27
N VAL A 5 -9.17 -4.77 -20.44
CA VAL A 5 -9.07 -5.92 -19.54
C VAL A 5 -8.72 -5.47 -18.11
N LEU A 6 -7.73 -4.59 -17.97
CA LEU A 6 -7.33 -4.08 -16.66
C LEU A 6 -8.44 -3.27 -15.99
N LEU A 7 -9.20 -2.50 -16.77
CA LEU A 7 -10.35 -1.74 -16.29
C LEU A 7 -11.45 -2.68 -15.75
N SER A 8 -11.81 -3.70 -16.51
CA SER A 8 -12.78 -4.72 -16.08
C SER A 8 -12.33 -5.46 -14.82
N TYR A 9 -11.05 -5.84 -14.74
CA TYR A 9 -10.47 -6.46 -13.55
C TYR A 9 -10.59 -5.57 -12.30
N ARG A 10 -10.30 -4.27 -12.43
CA ARG A 10 -10.44 -3.29 -11.34
C ARG A 10 -11.89 -3.09 -10.88
N ASN A 11 -12.86 -3.32 -11.76
CA ASN A 11 -14.29 -3.25 -11.46
C ASN A 11 -14.89 -4.57 -10.96
N THR A 12 -14.18 -5.69 -11.09
CA THR A 12 -14.65 -7.00 -10.63
C THR A 12 -14.56 -7.09 -9.10
N PRO A 13 -15.66 -7.44 -8.39
CA PRO A 13 -15.64 -7.61 -6.94
C PRO A 13 -14.69 -8.73 -6.51
N ILE A 14 -13.96 -8.50 -5.41
CA ILE A 14 -13.10 -9.53 -4.83
C ILE A 14 -13.94 -10.47 -3.98
N TYR A 15 -13.79 -11.78 -4.19
CA TYR A 15 -14.47 -12.80 -3.41
C TYR A 15 -14.21 -12.63 -1.90
N GLY A 16 -15.28 -12.74 -1.11
CA GLY A 16 -15.27 -12.59 0.35
C GLY A 16 -15.16 -11.15 0.87
N LEU A 17 -14.93 -10.15 -0.01
CA LEU A 17 -14.86 -8.73 0.39
C LEU A 17 -16.00 -7.89 -0.20
N GLU A 18 -16.69 -8.39 -1.24
CA GLU A 18 -17.85 -7.75 -1.91
C GLU A 18 -17.55 -6.37 -2.52
N LYS A 19 -16.27 -5.99 -2.57
CA LYS A 19 -15.77 -4.72 -3.11
C LYS A 19 -14.73 -5.01 -4.17
N SER A 20 -14.74 -4.20 -5.23
CA SER A 20 -13.73 -4.27 -6.29
C SER A 20 -12.47 -3.48 -5.93
N PRO A 21 -11.32 -3.74 -6.57
CA PRO A 21 -10.11 -2.94 -6.39
C PRO A 21 -10.35 -1.43 -6.56
N ALA A 22 -11.12 -1.03 -7.57
CA ALA A 22 -11.48 0.37 -7.79
C ALA A 22 -12.28 0.96 -6.63
N GLN A 23 -13.19 0.18 -6.03
CA GLN A 23 -13.97 0.63 -4.89
C GLN A 23 -13.12 0.75 -3.61
N LEU A 24 -12.12 -0.11 -3.44
CA LEU A 24 -11.21 -0.03 -2.29
C LEU A 24 -10.29 1.20 -2.38
N LEU A 25 -9.87 1.56 -3.58
CA LEU A 25 -8.94 2.67 -3.80
C LEU A 25 -9.64 4.03 -3.97
N PHE A 26 -10.70 4.07 -4.79
CA PHE A 26 -11.38 5.32 -5.18
C PHE A 26 -12.76 5.49 -4.53
N GLY A 27 -13.21 4.51 -3.73
CA GLY A 27 -14.53 4.51 -3.13
C GLY A 27 -15.68 4.28 -4.12
N ARG A 28 -15.43 4.20 -5.43
CA ARG A 28 -16.45 4.15 -6.49
C ARG A 28 -16.15 3.08 -7.54
N ARG A 29 -17.13 2.73 -8.37
CA ARG A 29 -16.89 1.94 -9.58
C ARG A 29 -16.40 2.84 -10.71
N LEU A 30 -15.49 2.35 -11.54
CA LEU A 30 -15.06 3.05 -12.75
C LEU A 30 -16.07 2.80 -13.87
N GLN A 31 -16.16 3.72 -14.82
CA GLN A 31 -16.97 3.52 -16.01
C GLN A 31 -16.24 2.55 -16.94
N ASP A 32 -16.85 1.41 -17.23
CA ASP A 32 -16.37 0.44 -18.21
C ASP A 32 -17.35 0.33 -19.39
N GLN A 33 -17.13 -0.66 -20.27
CA GLN A 33 -17.99 -0.91 -21.43
C GLN A 33 -19.37 -1.44 -21.02
N VAL A 34 -19.54 -1.89 -19.78
CA VAL A 34 -20.81 -2.37 -19.27
C VAL A 34 -21.60 -1.17 -18.73
N PRO A 35 -22.84 -0.95 -19.21
CA PRO A 35 -23.68 0.12 -18.71
C PRO A 35 -23.81 0.03 -17.18
N THR A 36 -23.32 1.06 -16.49
CA THR A 36 -23.28 1.13 -15.03
C THR A 36 -24.10 2.33 -14.56
N ALA A 37 -24.91 2.14 -13.53
CA ALA A 37 -25.72 3.23 -12.96
C ALA A 37 -24.85 4.38 -12.44
N THR A 38 -25.23 5.62 -12.74
CA THR A 38 -24.49 6.84 -12.36
C THR A 38 -24.27 6.98 -10.86
N LYS A 39 -25.18 6.44 -10.04
CA LYS A 39 -25.06 6.37 -8.57
C LYS A 39 -23.81 5.60 -8.12
N LEU A 40 -23.43 4.54 -8.83
CA LEU A 40 -22.28 3.68 -8.51
C LEU A 40 -20.93 4.28 -8.93
N LEU A 41 -20.96 5.27 -9.84
CA LEU A 41 -19.78 6.01 -10.29
C LEU A 41 -19.38 7.12 -9.33
N LYS A 42 -20.22 7.43 -8.33
CA LYS A 42 -19.91 8.35 -7.24
C LYS A 42 -19.39 7.56 -6.04
N PRO A 43 -18.48 8.11 -5.22
CA PRO A 43 -17.92 7.39 -4.09
C PRO A 43 -18.91 7.33 -2.92
N PRO A 44 -19.44 6.16 -2.54
CA PRO A 44 -19.95 5.96 -1.19
C PRO A 44 -18.80 5.84 -0.18
N TYR A 45 -18.98 6.43 1.00
CA TYR A 45 -18.13 6.11 2.14
C TYR A 45 -18.41 4.66 2.57
N ALA A 46 -17.38 3.80 2.56
CA ALA A 46 -17.50 2.43 3.05
C ALA A 46 -16.24 2.07 3.84
N ASN A 47 -16.40 1.85 5.14
CA ASN A 47 -15.32 1.36 5.99
C ASN A 47 -15.17 -0.16 5.81
N VAL A 48 -14.22 -0.57 4.95
CA VAL A 48 -13.96 -1.99 4.64
C VAL A 48 -12.78 -2.55 5.44
N LYS A 49 -12.12 -1.72 6.27
CA LYS A 49 -10.85 -2.06 6.93
C LYS A 49 -10.95 -3.34 7.77
N GLN A 50 -12.01 -3.47 8.58
CA GLN A 50 -12.23 -4.64 9.43
C GLN A 50 -12.37 -5.94 8.63
N LYS A 51 -13.16 -5.92 7.53
CA LYS A 51 -13.31 -7.08 6.65
C LYS A 51 -11.99 -7.46 5.97
N VAL A 52 -11.20 -6.47 5.54
CA VAL A 52 -9.86 -6.70 4.96
C VAL A 52 -8.94 -7.35 5.99
N GLN A 53 -8.90 -6.81 7.21
CA GLN A 53 -8.05 -7.32 8.29
C GLN A 53 -8.42 -8.76 8.67
N ALA A 54 -9.71 -9.05 8.91
CA ALA A 54 -10.17 -10.40 9.25
C ALA A 54 -9.79 -11.42 8.16
N ARG A 55 -9.86 -11.01 6.88
CA ARG A 55 -9.42 -11.86 5.77
C ARG A 55 -7.91 -12.10 5.77
N GLN A 56 -7.12 -11.06 6.02
CA GLN A 56 -5.65 -11.18 6.12
C GLN A 56 -5.25 -12.10 7.27
N GLU A 57 -5.91 -11.99 8.43
CA GLU A 57 -5.70 -12.87 9.59
C GLU A 57 -6.05 -14.32 9.27
N LYS A 58 -7.18 -14.57 8.61
CA LYS A 58 -7.56 -15.91 8.15
C LYS A 58 -6.54 -16.50 7.17
N GLN A 59 -6.06 -15.69 6.22
CA GLN A 59 -5.03 -16.10 5.28
C GLN A 59 -3.72 -16.43 6.00
N LYS A 60 -3.31 -15.58 6.95
CA LYS A 60 -2.14 -15.81 7.81
C LYS A 60 -2.28 -17.12 8.58
N PHE A 61 -3.42 -17.38 9.22
CA PHE A 61 -3.66 -18.59 9.99
C PHE A 61 -3.45 -19.87 9.15
N TYR A 62 -4.04 -19.96 7.96
CA TYR A 62 -3.87 -21.15 7.12
C TYR A 62 -2.46 -21.26 6.53
N TYR A 63 -1.82 -20.13 6.21
CA TYR A 63 -0.44 -20.12 5.74
C TYR A 63 0.51 -20.61 6.84
N ASP A 64 0.41 -20.04 8.04
CA ASP A 64 1.27 -20.38 9.19
C ASP A 64 1.08 -21.84 9.61
N ARG A 65 -0.14 -22.39 9.53
CA ARG A 65 -0.42 -23.81 9.82
C ARG A 65 0.38 -24.78 8.94
N ALA A 66 0.61 -24.46 7.67
CA ALA A 66 1.29 -25.34 6.73
C ALA A 66 2.78 -24.99 6.55
N THR A 67 3.26 -23.90 7.15
CA THR A 67 4.60 -23.37 6.89
C THR A 67 5.64 -24.04 7.78
N ARG A 68 6.75 -24.50 7.16
CA ARG A 68 7.92 -24.98 7.89
C ARG A 68 8.75 -23.81 8.41
N HIS A 69 9.24 -23.91 9.64
CA HIS A 69 10.21 -22.93 10.15
C HIS A 69 11.57 -23.15 9.50
N HIS A 70 12.11 -22.09 8.88
CA HIS A 70 13.46 -22.13 8.32
C HIS A 70 14.49 -21.85 9.43
N LYS A 71 15.56 -22.63 9.48
CA LYS A 71 16.67 -22.42 10.42
C LYS A 71 17.34 -21.09 10.13
N ASN A 72 17.40 -20.20 11.12
CA ASN A 72 18.12 -18.94 11.00
C ASN A 72 19.62 -19.23 10.88
N PHE A 73 20.26 -18.51 9.98
CA PHE A 73 21.72 -18.50 9.88
C PHE A 73 22.34 -17.55 10.91
N GLN A 74 23.54 -17.89 11.35
CA GLN A 74 24.40 -17.07 12.20
C GLN A 74 25.40 -16.28 11.35
N LEU A 75 26.06 -15.32 11.99
CA LEU A 75 27.24 -14.66 11.42
C LEU A 75 28.31 -15.72 11.16
N ASP A 76 29.05 -15.54 10.07
CA ASP A 76 30.14 -16.40 9.62
C ASP A 76 29.74 -17.83 9.20
N ASP A 77 28.44 -18.11 9.08
CA ASP A 77 27.95 -19.37 8.50
C ASP A 77 28.35 -19.47 7.01
N ASN A 78 28.92 -20.62 6.64
CA ASN A 78 29.24 -20.95 5.25
C ASN A 78 27.98 -21.35 4.50
N VAL A 79 27.76 -20.71 3.36
CA VAL A 79 26.54 -20.87 2.58
C VAL A 79 26.81 -20.94 1.09
N ARG A 80 25.86 -21.54 0.37
CA ARG A 80 25.70 -21.37 -1.07
C ARG A 80 24.64 -20.32 -1.33
N VAL A 81 24.97 -19.29 -2.10
CA VAL A 81 24.07 -18.20 -2.48
C VAL A 81 23.72 -18.31 -3.96
N GLN A 82 22.44 -18.14 -4.30
CA GLN A 82 21.99 -18.22 -5.70
C GLN A 82 22.25 -16.90 -6.44
N LEU A 83 23.15 -16.90 -7.43
CA LEU A 83 23.37 -15.78 -8.35
C LEU A 83 22.78 -16.13 -9.73
N GLY A 84 21.59 -15.60 -10.01
CA GLY A 84 20.86 -15.94 -11.23
C GLY A 84 20.51 -17.44 -11.29
N LYS A 85 21.24 -18.20 -12.11
CA LYS A 85 21.04 -19.65 -12.28
C LYS A 85 22.10 -20.49 -11.54
N THR A 86 23.18 -19.89 -11.05
CA THR A 86 24.27 -20.58 -10.37
C THR A 86 24.16 -20.47 -8.85
N TRP A 87 24.81 -21.38 -8.14
CA TRP A 87 24.93 -21.38 -6.69
C TRP A 87 26.40 -21.29 -6.32
N GLU A 88 26.80 -20.13 -5.83
CA GLU A 88 28.18 -19.81 -5.50
C GLU A 88 28.40 -19.83 -4.00
N ARG A 89 29.64 -20.01 -3.58
CA ARG A 89 29.99 -20.05 -2.16
C ARG A 89 30.07 -18.64 -1.58
N GLY A 90 29.72 -18.52 -0.31
CA GLY A 90 29.84 -17.27 0.41
C GLY A 90 29.66 -17.47 1.91
N VAL A 91 29.79 -16.37 2.64
CA VAL A 91 29.70 -16.32 4.11
C VAL A 91 28.71 -15.25 4.51
N ILE A 92 27.93 -15.52 5.56
CA ILE A 92 26.98 -14.55 6.09
C ILE A 92 27.71 -13.51 6.92
N THR A 93 27.66 -12.27 6.48
CA THR A 93 28.35 -11.14 7.12
C THR A 93 27.41 -10.34 8.01
N LYS A 94 26.10 -10.33 7.73
CA LYS A 94 25.12 -9.57 8.52
C LYS A 94 23.72 -10.14 8.43
N ARG A 95 22.96 -10.03 9.53
CA ARG A 95 21.50 -10.23 9.57
C ARG A 95 20.79 -8.88 9.55
N HIS A 96 19.77 -8.74 8.71
CA HIS A 96 18.97 -7.52 8.66
C HIS A 96 17.82 -7.52 9.69
N PRO A 97 17.31 -6.34 10.10
CA PRO A 97 16.09 -6.21 10.89
C PRO A 97 14.87 -6.78 10.17
N THR A 98 14.84 -6.68 8.83
CA THR A 98 13.81 -7.32 8.01
C THR A 98 13.94 -8.85 8.08
N PRO A 99 12.84 -9.59 8.23
CA PRO A 99 12.90 -11.04 8.38
C PRO A 99 13.53 -11.71 7.14
N ARG A 100 14.23 -12.83 7.38
CA ARG A 100 14.80 -13.71 6.34
C ARG A 100 15.77 -13.01 5.38
N SER A 101 16.33 -11.85 5.71
CA SER A 101 17.26 -11.13 4.84
C SER A 101 18.65 -11.08 5.48
N TYR A 102 19.67 -11.40 4.70
CA TYR A 102 21.07 -11.49 5.12
C TYR A 102 21.98 -10.80 4.11
N ASP A 103 23.10 -10.27 4.56
CA ASP A 103 24.20 -9.90 3.68
C ASP A 103 25.17 -11.07 3.60
N VAL A 104 25.51 -11.48 2.38
CA VAL A 104 26.40 -12.60 2.08
C VAL A 104 27.57 -12.06 1.28
N THR A 105 28.78 -12.33 1.73
CA THR A 105 30.01 -12.03 0.98
C THR A 105 30.40 -13.27 0.19
N THR A 106 30.50 -13.12 -1.12
CA THR A 106 30.85 -14.18 -2.08
C THR A 106 32.37 -14.37 -2.11
N GLU A 107 32.86 -15.49 -2.65
CA GLU A 107 34.31 -15.72 -2.85
C GLU A 107 34.97 -14.61 -3.69
N ASP A 108 34.24 -14.02 -4.63
CA ASP A 108 34.66 -12.88 -5.45
C ASP A 108 34.81 -11.55 -4.67
N GLY A 109 34.58 -11.57 -3.35
CA GLY A 109 34.66 -10.40 -2.48
C GLY A 109 33.42 -9.49 -2.49
N ALA A 110 32.43 -9.77 -3.35
CA ALA A 110 31.20 -8.99 -3.41
C ALA A 110 30.23 -9.32 -2.26
N THR A 111 29.81 -8.30 -1.50
CA THR A 111 28.75 -8.41 -0.49
C THR A 111 27.38 -8.11 -1.08
N LEU A 112 26.44 -9.05 -0.94
CA LEU A 112 25.11 -9.00 -1.54
C LEU A 112 24.03 -9.23 -0.50
N ARG A 113 22.97 -8.41 -0.54
CA ARG A 113 21.76 -8.68 0.25
C ARG A 113 20.90 -9.77 -0.40
N ARG A 114 20.59 -10.82 0.34
CA ARG A 114 19.81 -11.97 -0.14
C ARG A 114 18.76 -12.44 0.86
N ASN A 115 17.65 -12.94 0.32
CA ASN A 115 16.63 -13.61 1.12
C ASN A 115 17.08 -15.04 1.44
N GLN A 116 16.71 -15.56 2.60
CA GLN A 116 16.99 -16.93 3.08
C GLN A 116 16.59 -18.02 2.08
N ARG A 117 15.58 -17.79 1.24
CA ARG A 117 15.18 -18.71 0.16
C ARG A 117 16.29 -18.93 -0.89
N PHE A 118 17.20 -17.96 -1.04
CA PHE A 118 18.30 -17.97 -2.00
C PHE A 118 19.65 -18.32 -1.34
N ILE A 119 19.61 -18.88 -0.13
CA ILE A 119 20.78 -19.21 0.67
C ILE A 119 20.60 -20.62 1.21
N ASN A 120 21.57 -21.50 0.95
CA ASN A 120 21.60 -22.86 1.48
C ASN A 120 22.82 -23.04 2.40
N PRO A 121 22.71 -23.75 3.53
CA PRO A 121 23.88 -24.10 4.33
C PRO A 121 24.85 -24.93 3.50
N SER A 122 26.15 -24.69 3.65
CA SER A 122 27.19 -25.46 2.98
C SER A 122 28.25 -25.90 4.00
N PRO A 123 28.71 -27.16 3.96
CA PRO A 123 29.86 -27.58 4.74
C PRO A 123 31.19 -27.04 4.16
N ASP A 124 31.18 -26.63 2.89
CA ASP A 124 32.35 -26.09 2.20
C ASP A 124 32.68 -24.71 2.76
N LYS A 125 33.89 -24.52 3.29
CA LYS A 125 34.38 -23.19 3.67
C LYS A 125 34.56 -22.35 2.41
N ALA A 126 33.94 -21.17 2.39
CA ALA A 126 34.24 -20.16 1.38
C ALA A 126 35.58 -19.50 1.71
N VAL A 127 36.47 -19.41 0.73
CA VAL A 127 37.70 -18.62 0.87
C VAL A 127 37.41 -17.25 0.26
N ILE A 128 37.16 -16.26 1.13
CA ILE A 128 36.89 -14.89 0.68
C ILE A 128 38.24 -14.26 0.33
N PHE A 129 38.44 -13.90 -0.93
CA PHE A 129 39.58 -13.09 -1.32
C PHE A 129 39.26 -11.63 -1.00
N PRO A 130 40.03 -10.95 -0.12
CA PRO A 130 39.82 -9.54 0.13
C PRO A 130 40.17 -8.75 -1.13
N THR A 131 39.16 -8.20 -1.80
CA THR A 131 39.37 -7.22 -2.85
C THR A 131 39.68 -5.89 -2.19
N ASP A 132 40.93 -5.45 -2.31
CA ASP A 132 41.45 -4.22 -1.72
C ASP A 132 40.78 -3.00 -2.41
N VAL A 133 39.64 -2.56 -1.89
CA VAL A 133 39.00 -1.30 -2.28
C VAL A 133 39.22 -0.32 -1.14
N SER A 134 40.33 0.41 -1.22
CA SER A 134 40.58 1.65 -0.47
C SER A 134 39.40 2.61 -0.65
N GLY A 135 38.76 2.94 0.47
CA GLY A 135 37.63 3.86 0.55
C GLY A 135 37.21 4.04 2.00
N ASN A 136 38.12 4.61 2.78
CA ASN A 136 37.92 5.07 4.15
C ASN A 136 36.82 6.15 4.21
N MET A 137 35.71 5.85 4.90
CA MET A 137 34.84 6.90 5.43
C MET A 137 34.47 6.51 6.87
N GLU A 138 35.29 6.96 7.82
CA GLU A 138 35.00 6.88 9.24
C GLU A 138 33.80 7.78 9.55
N MET A 139 32.74 7.21 10.11
CA MET A 139 31.62 7.96 10.68
C MET A 139 31.59 7.66 12.18
N GLN A 140 32.07 8.63 12.96
CA GLN A 140 32.13 8.56 14.41
C GLN A 140 30.71 8.68 14.98
N HIS A 141 30.31 7.71 15.81
CA HIS A 141 29.12 7.80 16.66
C HIS A 141 29.42 8.67 17.88
N GLN A 142 28.53 9.62 18.20
CA GLN A 142 28.38 10.17 19.54
C GLN A 142 26.99 9.81 20.06
N ASP A 143 26.97 9.41 21.32
CA ASP A 143 25.92 8.67 22.03
C ASP A 143 25.35 9.56 23.14
N HIS A 144 24.22 10.24 22.90
CA HIS A 144 23.40 10.94 23.91
C HIS A 144 21.98 11.02 23.29
N THR A 145 20.84 10.66 23.91
CA THR A 145 20.40 10.84 25.29
C THR A 145 19.23 9.90 25.60
N GLU A 146 19.23 9.42 26.84
CA GLU A 146 18.16 8.75 27.59
C GLU A 146 16.84 9.56 27.59
N CYS A 147 15.69 8.92 27.40
CA CYS A 147 14.37 9.55 27.60
C CYS A 147 13.64 8.87 28.77
N GLY A 148 13.67 9.55 29.92
CA GLY A 148 12.97 9.17 31.14
C GLY A 148 11.46 9.44 31.07
N ILE A 149 10.74 8.56 31.75
CA ILE A 149 9.29 8.57 31.99
C ILE A 149 8.99 9.58 33.12
N GLY A 150 7.92 10.38 32.96
CA GLY A 150 7.41 11.27 34.00
C GLY A 150 5.91 11.54 33.85
N ASP A 151 5.12 10.97 34.76
CA ASP A 151 3.68 11.13 34.93
C ASP A 151 3.34 12.36 35.77
N ASN A 152 2.47 13.27 35.30
CA ASN A 152 1.87 14.29 36.17
C ASN A 152 0.42 14.61 35.76
N LYS A 153 -0.50 14.41 36.71
CA LYS A 153 -1.95 14.62 36.66
C LYS A 153 -2.36 16.10 36.93
N SER A 154 -3.61 16.39 36.48
CA SER A 154 -4.64 17.34 36.98
C SER A 154 -4.79 18.78 36.44
N SER A 155 -6.02 19.01 35.95
CA SER A 155 -6.84 20.14 35.44
C SER A 155 -6.99 21.38 36.39
N PRO A 156 -7.80 22.46 36.11
CA PRO A 156 -8.88 22.61 35.11
C PRO A 156 -9.19 24.01 34.47
N MET A 157 -10.14 23.96 33.51
CA MET A 157 -11.19 24.93 33.14
C MET A 157 -10.82 26.19 32.33
N VAL A 158 -11.45 26.35 31.14
CA VAL A 158 -12.48 27.38 30.83
C VAL A 158 -12.99 27.20 29.39
N GLU A 159 -14.31 27.20 29.24
CA GLU A 159 -15.14 27.18 28.02
C GLU A 159 -15.23 28.59 27.41
N PRO A 160 -15.44 28.73 26.09
CA PRO A 160 -16.69 29.40 25.70
C PRO A 160 -17.38 28.79 24.47
N GLN A 161 -18.70 28.76 24.57
CA GLN A 161 -19.67 28.43 23.53
C GLN A 161 -19.78 29.49 22.44
N SER A 162 -20.10 29.07 21.21
CA SER A 162 -21.07 29.80 20.36
C SER A 162 -21.65 28.90 19.26
N SER A 163 -22.99 28.96 19.15
CA SER A 163 -23.86 28.19 18.25
C SER A 163 -23.99 28.80 16.85
N PRO A 164 -24.48 28.07 15.83
CA PRO A 164 -24.55 28.51 14.43
C PRO A 164 -25.90 29.18 14.07
N PRO A 165 -25.97 30.07 13.05
CA PRO A 165 -27.25 30.52 12.51
C PRO A 165 -27.71 29.69 11.29
N GLN A 166 -28.99 29.33 11.32
CA GLN A 166 -29.83 28.74 10.26
C GLN A 166 -30.46 29.86 9.37
N PRO A 167 -31.12 29.52 8.25
CA PRO A 167 -31.26 30.37 7.06
C PRO A 167 -32.51 31.28 7.08
N SER A 168 -32.47 32.37 6.29
CA SER A 168 -33.63 33.23 6.02
C SER A 168 -34.14 33.08 4.58
N SER A 169 -35.46 33.23 4.44
CA SER A 169 -36.28 32.91 3.29
C SER A 169 -36.58 34.11 2.36
N ALA A 170 -36.91 33.76 1.12
CA ALA A 170 -37.91 34.37 0.21
C ALA A 170 -37.59 35.59 -0.70
N SER A 171 -37.75 35.30 -2.00
CA SER A 171 -38.41 36.08 -3.08
C SER A 171 -37.66 37.18 -3.84
N HIS A 172 -37.52 37.01 -5.17
CA HIS A 172 -38.09 37.93 -6.18
C HIS A 172 -38.04 37.32 -7.60
N LEU A 173 -39.19 37.30 -8.28
CA LEU A 173 -39.38 36.93 -9.69
C LEU A 173 -38.94 38.06 -10.60
N GLN A 174 -38.01 37.81 -11.54
CA GLN A 174 -37.92 38.58 -12.78
C GLN A 174 -37.62 37.62 -13.94
N ASN A 175 -38.65 37.37 -14.75
CA ASN A 175 -38.59 36.60 -15.98
C ASN A 175 -37.66 37.28 -16.99
N THR A 176 -36.56 36.61 -17.33
CA THR A 176 -35.83 36.87 -18.58
C THR A 176 -35.77 35.56 -19.34
N THR A 177 -36.30 35.56 -20.56
CA THR A 177 -36.27 34.43 -21.48
C THR A 177 -34.85 34.20 -21.97
N SER A 178 -34.04 33.54 -21.16
CA SER A 178 -32.69 33.13 -21.54
C SER A 178 -32.76 31.93 -22.49
N ARG A 179 -32.29 32.12 -23.72
CA ARG A 179 -32.05 31.00 -24.64
C ARG A 179 -30.95 30.13 -24.04
N VAL A 180 -31.30 28.89 -23.68
CA VAL A 180 -30.36 27.94 -23.09
C VAL A 180 -29.63 27.21 -24.21
N PHE A 181 -28.30 27.28 -24.20
CA PHE A 181 -27.45 26.58 -25.17
C PHE A 181 -26.69 25.43 -24.52
N THR A 182 -26.45 24.37 -25.27
CA THR A 182 -25.57 23.27 -24.86
C THR A 182 -24.09 23.70 -24.91
N ARG A 183 -23.21 22.88 -24.31
CA ARG A 183 -21.74 23.06 -24.38
C ARG A 183 -21.16 23.12 -25.81
N CYS A 184 -21.92 22.66 -26.81
CA CYS A 184 -21.58 22.74 -28.23
C CYS A 184 -22.43 23.77 -29.00
N VAL A 185 -23.00 24.75 -28.29
CA VAL A 185 -23.72 25.91 -28.85
C VAL A 185 -25.03 25.57 -29.57
N ARG A 186 -25.58 24.37 -29.36
CA ARG A 186 -26.94 24.04 -29.82
C ARG A 186 -28.00 24.61 -28.88
N GLU A 187 -28.98 25.33 -29.42
CA GLU A 187 -30.13 25.86 -28.67
C GLU A 187 -31.03 24.70 -28.18
N VAL A 188 -31.37 24.72 -26.89
CA VAL A 188 -32.25 23.72 -26.25
C VAL A 188 -33.69 24.20 -26.34
N ARG A 189 -34.51 23.50 -27.14
CA ARG A 189 -35.96 23.75 -27.24
C ARG A 189 -36.72 22.78 -26.32
N GLN A 190 -37.70 23.29 -25.59
CA GLN A 190 -38.56 22.43 -24.77
C GLN A 190 -39.51 21.61 -25.66
N PRO A 191 -39.83 20.36 -25.27
CA PRO A 191 -40.79 19.55 -26.00
C PRO A 191 -42.21 20.13 -25.88
N ASN A 192 -42.93 20.18 -27.01
CA ASN A 192 -44.33 20.59 -27.02
C ASN A 192 -45.19 19.50 -26.37
N LYS A 193 -45.96 19.87 -25.34
CA LYS A 193 -46.97 18.97 -24.77
C LYS A 193 -48.18 18.91 -25.69
N LEU A 194 -48.61 17.71 -26.08
CA LEU A 194 -49.95 17.51 -26.65
C LEU A 194 -50.98 17.68 -25.54
N ASN A 195 -52.01 18.50 -25.78
CA ASN A 195 -53.23 18.49 -24.97
C ASN A 195 -54.11 17.35 -25.50
N LEU A 196 -54.32 16.31 -24.70
CA LEU A 196 -55.37 15.32 -24.91
C LEU A 196 -56.67 15.83 -24.28
#